data_AF-T1BHC8-F1
#
_entry.id   AF-T1BHC8-F1
#
_cell.length_a   1.000
_cell.length_b   1.000
_cell.length_c   1.000
_cell.angle_alpha   90.00
_cell.angle_beta   90.00
_cell.angle_gamma   90.00
#
_symmetry.space_group_name_H-M   'P 1'
#
loop_
_entity.id
_entity.type
_entity.pdbx_description
1 polymer ?
#
loop_
_entity_poly.entity_id
_entity_poly.type
_entity_poly.pdbx_seq_one_letter_code
_entity_poly.pdbx_strand_id
1 'polypeptide(L)' 'TLYLLDEPTTGLHFADVERLLEVLFRLREAGNTVIVIEHNLDVLKSADWVIDLGRRAGMPVAA' A
#
# COMPACT_ATOMS: atom_id res chain seq x y z
N THR A 1 -4.79 15.08 4.15
CA THR A 1 -3.88 14.39 5.09
C THR A 1 -3.18 13.25 4.37
N LEU A 2 -2.03 12.79 4.85
CA LEU A 2 -1.29 11.66 4.30
C LEU A 2 -1.38 10.45 5.25
N TYR A 3 -1.75 9.29 4.72
CA TYR A 3 -1.68 7.99 5.38
C TYR A 3 -0.58 7.14 4.73
N LEU A 4 0.30 6.58 5.54
CA LEU A 4 1.34 5.64 5.10
C LEU A 4 1.12 4.32 5.84
N LEU A 5 0.93 3.24 5.10
CA LEU A 5 0.74 1.90 5.64
C LEU A 5 1.85 0.98 5.12
N ASP A 6 2.46 0.24 6.04
CA ASP A 6 3.54 -0.69 5.76
C ASP A 6 3.02 -2.12 5.91
N GLU A 7 2.93 -2.84 4.79
CA GLU A 7 2.41 -4.21 4.67
C GLU A 7 1.09 -4.49 5.43
N PRO A 8 0.03 -3.68 5.25
CA PRO A 8 -1.20 -3.81 6.02
C PRO A 8 -1.99 -5.10 5.75
N THR A 9 -1.68 -5.85 4.69
CA THR A 9 -2.33 -7.15 4.40
C THR A 9 -1.66 -8.33 5.09
N THR A 10 -0.52 -8.15 5.76
CA THR A 10 0.20 -9.25 6.41
C THR A 10 -0.69 -9.96 7.44
N GLY A 11 -0.94 -11.24 7.20
CA GLY A 11 -1.75 -12.09 8.08
C GLY A 11 -3.27 -11.98 7.88
N LEU A 12 -3.74 -11.20 6.91
CA LEU A 12 -5.16 -11.11 6.58
C LEU A 12 -5.62 -12.28 5.70
N HIS A 13 -6.86 -12.71 5.91
CA HIS A 13 -7.55 -13.61 4.98
C HIS A 13 -7.97 -12.83 3.72
N PHE A 14 -8.17 -13.51 2.58
CA PHE A 14 -8.51 -12.85 1.30
C PHE A 14 -9.71 -11.90 1.39
N ALA A 15 -10.79 -12.31 2.08
CA ALA A 15 -11.98 -11.48 2.29
C ALA A 15 -11.70 -10.21 3.11
N ASP A 16 -10.72 -10.25 4.02
CA ASP A 16 -10.34 -9.09 4.83
C ASP A 16 -9.47 -8.11 4.02
N VAL A 17 -8.72 -8.59 3.03
CA VAL A 17 -7.98 -7.74 2.07
C VAL A 17 -8.95 -6.89 1.25
N GLU A 18 -10.04 -7.48 0.74
CA GLU A 18 -11.07 -6.74 0.00
C GLU A 18 -11.69 -5.64 0.88
N ARG A 19 -12.01 -5.98 2.13
CA ARG A 19 -12.57 -5.03 3.10
C ARG A 19 -11.60 -3.90 3.46
N LEU A 20 -10.29 -4.21 3.55
CA LEU A 20 -9.25 -3.20 3.73
C LEU A 20 -9.21 -2.26 2.51
N LEU A 21 -9.22 -2.79 1.30
CA LEU A 21 -9.23 -1.99 0.07
C LEU A 21 -10.42 -1.01 0.03
N GLU A 22 -11.62 -1.46 0.39
CA GLU A 22 -12.80 -0.57 0.50
C GLU A 22 -12.56 0.62 1.43
N VAL A 23 -11.91 0.39 2.58
CA VAL A 23 -11.59 1.46 3.54
C VAL A 23 -10.54 2.41 2.96
N LEU A 24 -9.49 1.89 2.32
CA LEU A 24 -8.44 2.70 1.71
C LEU A 24 -9.01 3.58 0.59
N PHE A 25 -9.93 3.05 -0.23
CA PHE A 25 -10.63 3.83 -1.24
C PHE A 25 -11.46 4.95 -0.64
N ARG A 26 -12.22 4.68 0.42
CA ARG A 26 -13.00 5.72 1.11
C ARG A 26 -12.12 6.82 1.70
N LEU A 27 -10.94 6.50 2.22
CA LEU A 27 -9.98 7.49 2.70
C LEU A 27 -9.49 8.39 1.55
N ARG A 28 -9.18 7.79 0.40
CA ARG A 28 -8.77 8.50 -0.82
C ARG A 28 -9.90 9.40 -1.35
N GLU A 29 -11.13 8.89 -1.42
CA GLU A 29 -12.32 9.65 -1.84
C GLU A 29 -12.62 10.84 -0.92
N ALA A 30 -12.29 10.73 0.37
CA ALA A 30 -12.37 11.84 1.31
C ALA A 30 -11.27 12.92 1.11
N GLY A 31 -10.46 12.81 0.05
CA GLY A 31 -9.42 13.77 -0.29
C GLY A 31 -8.07 13.54 0.40
N ASN A 32 -7.84 12.35 0.96
CA ASN A 32 -6.55 12.00 1.57
C ASN A 32 -5.62 11.35 0.56
N THR A 33 -4.32 11.57 0.76
CA THR A 33 -3.28 10.77 0.08
C THR A 33 -3.04 9.52 0.90
N VAL A 34 -3.03 8.36 0.23
CA VAL A 34 -2.74 7.06 0.85
C VAL A 34 -1.56 6.46 0.10
N ILE A 35 -0.51 6.10 0.85
CA ILE A 35 0.64 5.35 0.35
C ILE A 35 0.66 4.01 1.08
N VAL A 36 0.75 2.93 0.31
CA VAL A 36 0.78 1.58 0.82
C VAL A 36 2.03 0.89 0.31
N ILE A 37 2.80 0.29 1.21
CA ILE A 37 3.91 -0.61 0.88
C ILE A 37 3.33 -2.02 0.94
N GLU A 38 3.33 -2.72 -0.18
CA GLU A 38 2.70 -4.03 -0.28
C GLU A 38 3.44 -4.95 -1.25
N HIS A 39 3.30 -6.25 -0.98
CA HIS A 39 3.71 -7.31 -1.90
C HIS A 39 2.50 -8.08 -2.46
N ASN A 40 1.29 -7.83 -1.93
CA ASN A 40 0.07 -8.45 -2.42
C ASN A 40 -0.35 -7.87 -3.79
N LEU A 41 -0.40 -8.72 -4.82
CA LEU A 41 -0.71 -8.32 -6.19
C LEU A 41 -2.12 -7.73 -6.35
N ASP A 42 -3.09 -8.14 -5.53
CA ASP A 42 -4.46 -7.63 -5.65
C ASP A 42 -4.56 -6.20 -5.14
N VAL A 43 -3.78 -5.84 -4.13
CA VAL A 43 -3.63 -4.45 -3.68
C VAL A 43 -2.87 -3.61 -4.71
N LEU A 44 -1.79 -4.14 -5.28
CA LEU A 44 -1.02 -3.41 -6.29
C LEU A 44 -1.85 -3.12 -7.55
N LYS A 45 -2.66 -4.08 -8.01
CA LYS A 45 -3.55 -3.90 -9.18
C LYS A 45 -4.65 -2.87 -8.94
N SER A 46 -5.03 -2.64 -7.68
CA SER A 46 -6.11 -1.73 -7.32
C SER A 46 -5.63 -0.28 -7.13
N ALA A 47 -4.31 -0.04 -7.18
CA ALA A 47 -3.72 1.26 -6.93
C ALA A 47 -3.86 2.21 -8.14
N ASP A 48 -4.09 3.49 -7.87
CA ASP A 48 -4.03 4.55 -8.87
C ASP A 48 -2.62 4.66 -9.50
N TRP A 49 -1.59 4.40 -8.69
CA TRP A 49 -0.17 4.46 -9.07
C TRP A 49 0.59 3.31 -8.43
N VAL A 50 1.52 2.71 -9.18
CA VAL A 50 2.41 1.67 -8.68
C VAL A 50 3.86 2.13 -8.86
N ILE A 51 4.63 2.11 -7.77
CA ILE A 51 6.05 2.44 -7.76
C ILE A 51 6.80 1.18 -7.34
N ASP A 52 7.61 0.63 -8.25
CA ASP A 52 8.49 -0.50 -7.94
C ASP A 52 9.82 0.02 -7.37
N LEU A 53 10.06 -0.30 -6.10
CA LEU A 53 11.31 -0.04 -5.41
C LEU A 53 12.15 -1.32 -5.44
N GLY A 54 13.06 -1.40 -6.42
CA GLY A 54 13.96 -2.55 -6.54
C GLY A 54 14.79 -2.79 -5.27
N ARG A 55 15.40 -3.99 -5.20
CA ARG A 55 16.10 -4.61 -4.04
C ARG A 55 17.10 -3.75 -3.23
N ARG A 56 17.44 -2.53 -3.65
CA ARG A 56 18.38 -1.60 -2.99
C ARG A 56 17.71 -0.39 -2.34
N ALA A 57 16.40 -0.25 -2.41
CA ALA A 57 15.70 0.85 -1.73
C ALA A 57 15.89 0.72 -0.21
N GLY A 58 16.50 1.73 0.41
CA GLY A 58 16.75 1.76 1.85
C GLY A 58 18.14 1.23 2.31
N MET A 59 18.99 0.72 1.41
CA MET A 59 20.39 0.47 1.80
C MET A 59 21.12 1.80 2.03
N PRO A 60 21.88 1.95 3.12
CA PRO A 60 22.77 3.09 3.31
C PRO A 60 23.68 3.19 2.09
N VAL A 61 23.68 4.34 1.43
CA VAL A 61 24.74 4.65 0.47
C VAL A 61 25.99 4.77 1.32
N ALA A 62 26.93 3.83 1.18
CA ALA A 62 28.21 3.91 1.87
C ALA A 62 28.84 5.27 1.55
N ALA A 63 29.10 6.04 2.61
CA ALA A 63 29.79 7.33 2.55
C ALA A 63 31.26 7.15 2.18
#